data_AF-A0A954GVS8-F1
#
_entry.id   AF-A0A954GVS8-F1
#
_cell.length_a   1.000
_cell.length_b   1.000
_cell.length_c   1.000
_cell.angle_alpha   90.00
_cell.angle_beta   90.00
_cell.angle_gamma   90.00
#
_symmetry.space_group_name_H-M   'P 1'
#
loop_
_entity.id
_entity.type
_entity.pdbx_description
1 polymer ?
#
loop_
_entity_poly.entity_id
_entity_poly.type
_entity_poly.pdbx_seq_one_letter_code
_entity_poly.pdbx_strand_id
1 'polypeptide(L)'
;GNTAIHAFRTDFLLRLTEGNCGLPFHTAHKPVSYLSVEGEAVEADPKSPNAHKFEQFIFDALPEAKVALVVEANREREFNPVKNAEGADSPATCRAALKRIATEWVTSAGCVVAEDATLEISPLFAASAEECQRRLTPGTTFETPSIL
;
A
#
# COMPACT_ATOMS: atom_id res chain seq x y z
N GLY A 1 6.15 -5.43 -11.19
CA GLY A 1 4.71 -5.25 -10.94
C GLY A 1 4.47 -3.86 -10.39
N ASN A 2 3.33 -3.23 -10.70
CA ASN A 2 3.02 -1.89 -10.20
C ASN A 2 2.49 -1.95 -8.75
N THR A 3 3.15 -1.26 -7.83
CA THR A 3 2.78 -1.17 -6.40
C THR A 3 1.99 0.10 -6.07
N ALA A 4 1.63 0.92 -7.07
CA ALA A 4 0.94 2.20 -6.93
C ALA A 4 1.71 3.26 -6.13
N ILE A 5 3.04 3.16 -6.09
CA ILE A 5 3.94 4.18 -5.55
C ILE A 5 4.59 4.90 -6.73
N HIS A 6 4.25 6.16 -6.92
CA HIS A 6 4.72 6.98 -8.04
C HIS A 6 5.27 8.31 -7.55
N ALA A 7 6.36 8.77 -8.18
CA ALA A 7 6.92 10.10 -7.97
C ALA A 7 6.82 10.90 -9.27
N PHE A 8 6.22 12.08 -9.20
CA PHE A 8 6.02 12.94 -10.37
C PHE A 8 6.67 14.30 -10.13
N ARG A 9 7.23 14.88 -11.20
CA ARG A 9 7.57 16.29 -11.17
C ARG A 9 6.29 17.13 -11.23
N THR A 10 6.24 18.22 -10.48
CA THR A 10 5.07 19.11 -10.45
C THR A 10 4.75 19.69 -11.82
N ASP A 11 5.75 20.08 -12.60
CA ASP A 11 5.55 20.63 -13.95
C ASP A 11 5.00 19.60 -14.94
N PHE A 12 5.27 18.30 -14.73
CA PHE A 12 4.63 17.24 -15.49
C PHE A 12 3.14 17.14 -15.19
N LEU A 13 2.75 17.15 -13.90
CA LEU A 13 1.36 17.10 -13.50
C LEU A 13 0.57 18.31 -14.02
N LEU A 14 1.14 19.51 -13.94
CA LEU A 14 0.50 20.72 -14.48
C LEU A 14 0.18 20.56 -15.96
N ARG A 15 1.15 20.16 -16.80
CA ARG A 15 0.93 19.91 -18.22
C ARG A 15 -0.08 18.80 -18.48
N LEU A 16 -0.04 17.71 -17.72
CA LEU A 16 -1.00 16.61 -17.86
C LEU A 16 -2.43 17.07 -17.59
N THR A 17 -2.60 18.02 -16.66
CA THR A 17 -3.89 18.57 -16.25
C THR A 17 -4.31 19.82 -17.02
N GLU A 18 -3.47 20.37 -17.90
CA GLU A 18 -3.85 21.49 -18.76
C GLU A 18 -5.02 21.04 -19.67
N GLY A 19 -6.18 21.68 -19.50
CA GLY A 19 -7.42 21.27 -20.18
C GLY A 19 -8.26 20.30 -19.34
N ASN A 20 -8.57 19.12 -19.88
CA ASN A 20 -9.53 18.17 -19.27
C ASN A 20 -8.88 16.88 -18.73
N CYS A 21 -7.56 16.84 -18.51
CA CYS A 21 -6.82 15.64 -18.11
C CYS A 21 -7.16 14.43 -19.01
N GLY A 22 -6.52 14.36 -20.19
CA GLY A 22 -6.87 13.46 -21.30
C GLY A 22 -6.60 11.96 -21.07
N LEU A 23 -6.55 11.48 -19.83
CA LEU A 23 -6.37 10.06 -19.54
C LEU A 23 -7.60 9.25 -20.03
N PRO A 24 -7.39 8.03 -20.54
CA PRO A 24 -8.48 7.20 -21.04
C PRO A 24 -9.39 6.74 -19.90
N PHE A 25 -10.69 6.60 -20.20
CA PHE A 25 -11.62 5.91 -19.31
C PHE A 25 -11.54 4.40 -19.51
N HIS A 26 -11.39 3.70 -18.39
CA HIS A 26 -11.58 2.25 -18.28
C HIS A 26 -12.98 1.98 -17.75
N THR A 27 -13.64 0.96 -18.30
CA THR A 27 -15.01 0.61 -17.93
C THR A 27 -15.03 -0.65 -17.09
N ALA A 28 -15.60 -0.59 -15.90
CA ALA A 28 -15.89 -1.77 -15.07
C ALA A 28 -17.41 -1.99 -14.97
N HIS A 29 -17.86 -3.21 -15.27
CA HIS A 29 -19.25 -3.61 -15.06
C HIS A 29 -19.46 -4.02 -13.62
N LYS A 30 -20.39 -3.34 -12.93
CA LYS A 30 -20.62 -3.53 -11.49
C LYS A 30 -22.11 -3.80 -11.20
N PRO A 31 -22.42 -4.71 -10.27
CA PRO A 31 -23.72 -4.76 -9.63
C PRO A 31 -23.82 -3.60 -8.64
N VAL A 32 -24.78 -2.72 -8.82
CA VAL A 32 -24.98 -1.50 -8.01
C VAL A 32 -26.45 -1.41 -7.63
N SER A 33 -26.74 -1.53 -6.33
CA SER A 33 -28.09 -1.36 -5.79
C SER A 33 -28.61 0.06 -6.08
N TYR A 34 -29.89 0.18 -6.40
CA TYR A 34 -30.48 1.41 -6.94
C TYR A 34 -31.92 1.61 -6.45
N LEU A 35 -32.49 2.80 -6.67
CA LEU A 35 -33.91 3.06 -6.41
C LEU A 35 -34.71 2.83 -7.69
N SER A 36 -35.82 2.10 -7.59
CA SER A 36 -36.78 1.96 -8.69
C SER A 36 -37.44 3.30 -9.04
N VAL A 37 -38.20 3.32 -10.13
CA VAL A 37 -38.92 4.54 -10.54
C VAL A 37 -40.03 4.91 -9.56
N GLU A 38 -40.50 3.95 -8.75
CA GLU A 38 -41.44 4.13 -7.64
C GLU A 38 -40.75 4.56 -6.33
N GLY A 39 -39.41 4.64 -6.32
CA GLY A 39 -38.63 5.03 -5.14
C GLY A 39 -38.29 3.88 -4.19
N GLU A 40 -38.51 2.63 -4.58
CA GLU A 40 -38.19 1.45 -3.76
C GLU A 40 -36.72 1.04 -3.90
N ALA A 41 -36.09 0.60 -2.81
CA ALA A 41 -34.72 0.10 -2.86
C ALA A 41 -34.66 -1.28 -3.53
N VAL A 42 -33.83 -1.40 -4.56
CA VAL A 42 -33.57 -2.63 -5.31
C VAL A 42 -32.12 -3.04 -5.08
N GLU A 43 -31.93 -4.21 -4.48
CA GLU A 43 -30.62 -4.82 -4.33
C GLU A 43 -30.12 -5.42 -5.65
N ALA A 44 -28.88 -5.15 -6.00
CA ALA A 44 -28.30 -5.67 -7.24
C ALA A 44 -27.90 -7.14 -7.13
N ASP A 45 -28.19 -7.91 -8.17
CA ASP A 45 -27.70 -9.29 -8.29
C ASP A 45 -26.19 -9.29 -8.59
N PRO A 46 -25.34 -9.89 -7.72
CA PRO A 46 -23.91 -9.97 -7.96
C PRO A 46 -23.51 -10.65 -9.29
N LYS A 47 -24.40 -11.47 -9.86
CA LYS A 47 -24.18 -12.19 -11.12
C LYS A 47 -24.65 -11.42 -12.35
N SER A 48 -25.39 -10.33 -12.17
CA SER A 48 -25.98 -9.54 -13.25
C SER A 48 -25.64 -8.05 -13.06
N PRO A 49 -24.46 -7.59 -13.49
CA PRO A 49 -24.07 -6.19 -13.43
C PRO A 49 -25.05 -5.29 -14.18
N ASN A 50 -25.47 -4.20 -13.53
CA ASN A 50 -26.46 -3.25 -14.04
C ASN A 50 -25.89 -1.84 -14.26
N ALA A 51 -24.61 -1.61 -13.94
CA ALA A 51 -23.98 -0.30 -14.07
C ALA A 51 -22.58 -0.38 -14.71
N HIS A 52 -22.25 0.65 -15.50
CA HIS A 52 -20.89 0.92 -15.97
C HIS A 52 -20.23 1.95 -15.06
N LYS A 53 -19.14 1.57 -14.41
CA LYS A 53 -18.25 2.48 -13.69
C LYS A 53 -17.10 2.86 -14.60
N PHE A 54 -16.93 4.16 -14.84
CA PHE A 54 -15.78 4.69 -15.56
C PHE A 54 -14.69 5.11 -14.57
N GLU A 55 -13.46 4.66 -14.79
CA GLU A 55 -12.30 4.96 -13.95
C GLU A 55 -11.13 5.39 -14.83
N GLN A 56 -10.36 6.39 -14.41
CA GLN A 56 -9.06 6.71 -15.02
C GLN A 56 -7.95 6.15 -14.13
N PHE A 57 -6.87 5.64 -14.72
CA PHE A 57 -5.74 5.12 -13.96
C PHE A 57 -4.53 6.05 -14.02
N ILE A 58 -3.96 6.36 -12.85
CA ILE A 58 -2.82 7.30 -12.75
C ILE A 58 -1.59 6.86 -13.56
N PHE A 59 -1.41 5.55 -13.76
CA PHE A 59 -0.30 5.01 -14.54
C PHE A 59 -0.49 5.13 -16.06
N ASP A 60 -1.70 5.46 -16.55
CA ASP A 60 -1.90 5.82 -17.96
C ASP A 60 -1.23 7.14 -18.32
N ALA A 61 -0.76 7.90 -17.33
CA ALA A 61 0.06 9.09 -17.54
C ALA A 61 1.51 8.77 -17.95
N LEU A 62 1.99 7.53 -17.77
CA LEU A 62 3.38 7.17 -18.04
C LEU A 62 3.85 7.47 -19.48
N PRO A 63 3.06 7.20 -20.54
CA PRO A 63 3.43 7.52 -21.92
C PRO A 63 3.61 9.02 -22.19
N GLU A 64 2.97 9.88 -21.40
CA GLU A 64 3.06 11.35 -21.53
C GLU A 64 4.35 11.92 -20.90
N ALA A 65 5.08 11.11 -20.14
CA ALA A 65 6.31 11.54 -19.50
C ALA A 65 7.48 11.56 -20.50
N LYS A 66 8.15 12.71 -20.62
CA LYS A 66 9.39 12.83 -21.43
C LYS A 66 10.50 11.89 -20.95
N VAL A 67 10.54 11.62 -19.65
CA VAL A 67 11.47 10.70 -19.00
C VAL A 67 10.66 9.90 -17.98
N ALA A 68 10.67 8.58 -18.12
CA ALA A 68 10.09 7.66 -17.16
C ALA A 68 11.21 6.77 -16.60
N LEU A 69 11.25 6.63 -15.28
CA LEU A 69 12.19 5.76 -14.58
C LEU A 69 11.39 4.71 -13.81
N VAL A 70 11.90 3.48 -13.81
CA VAL A 70 11.36 2.39 -13.00
C VAL A 70 12.41 2.05 -11.96
N VAL A 71 12.01 2.10 -10.69
CA VAL A 71 12.85 1.71 -9.55
C VAL A 71 12.27 0.44 -8.96
N GLU A 72 13.04 -0.64 -8.99
CA GLU A 72 12.67 -1.90 -8.36
C GLU A 72 12.89 -1.82 -6.84
N ALA A 73 11.99 -2.47 -6.10
CA ALA A 73 11.99 -2.50 -4.65
C ALA A 73 11.89 -3.94 -4.16
N ASN A 74 12.46 -4.21 -2.98
CA ASN A 74 12.26 -5.50 -2.33
C ASN A 74 10.79 -5.61 -1.90
N ARG A 75 10.05 -6.55 -2.50
CA ARG A 75 8.62 -6.74 -2.26
C ARG A 75 8.30 -7.00 -0.79
N GLU A 76 9.02 -7.90 -0.14
CA GLU A 76 8.74 -8.32 1.24
C GLU A 76 8.98 -7.18 2.23
N ARG A 77 9.88 -6.25 1.91
CA ARG A 77 10.15 -5.05 2.70
C ARG A 77 9.16 -3.93 2.42
N GLU A 78 8.92 -3.62 1.14
CA GLU A 78 8.30 -2.37 0.72
C GLU A 78 6.81 -2.51 0.34
N PHE A 79 6.28 -3.73 0.23
CA PHE A 79 4.93 -3.93 -0.29
C PHE A 79 4.18 -5.11 0.35
N ASN A 80 3.40 -4.80 1.39
CA ASN A 80 2.53 -5.73 2.12
C ASN A 80 1.09 -5.20 2.16
N PRO A 81 0.33 -5.31 1.06
CA PRO A 81 -0.97 -4.65 0.92
C PRO A 81 -2.08 -5.33 1.73
N VAL A 82 -3.15 -4.58 1.98
CA VAL A 82 -4.40 -5.09 2.55
C VAL A 82 -5.52 -4.87 1.53
N LYS A 83 -6.01 -5.98 0.97
CA LYS A 83 -7.04 -6.03 -0.07
C LYS A 83 -8.22 -6.93 0.30
N ASN A 84 -7.96 -7.98 1.09
CA ASN A 84 -8.93 -8.99 1.47
C ASN A 84 -9.16 -8.98 3.00
N ALA A 85 -10.33 -9.41 3.44
CA ALA A 85 -10.62 -9.53 4.87
C ALA A 85 -9.72 -10.59 5.54
N GLU A 86 -9.51 -11.73 4.87
CA GLU A 86 -8.72 -12.87 5.34
C GLU A 86 -7.88 -13.45 4.19
N GLY A 87 -6.91 -14.31 4.52
CA GLY A 87 -6.05 -14.96 3.54
C GLY A 87 -4.94 -14.07 2.99
N ALA A 88 -4.60 -14.21 1.71
CA ALA A 88 -3.56 -13.41 1.05
C ALA A 88 -3.93 -11.91 1.01
N ASP A 89 -2.94 -11.02 1.11
CA ASP A 89 -3.13 -9.57 1.13
C ASP A 89 -4.20 -9.13 2.15
N SER A 90 -4.12 -9.64 3.39
CA SER A 90 -5.06 -9.39 4.49
C SER A 90 -4.39 -8.67 5.67
N PRO A 91 -5.17 -8.13 6.64
CA PRO A 91 -4.61 -7.51 7.84
C PRO A 91 -3.65 -8.43 8.61
N ALA A 92 -3.94 -9.74 8.64
CA ALA A 92 -3.10 -10.72 9.30
C ALA A 92 -1.72 -10.83 8.63
N THR A 93 -1.69 -10.94 7.29
CA THR A 93 -0.44 -11.02 6.52
C THR A 93 0.38 -9.73 6.60
N CYS A 94 -0.27 -8.56 6.55
CA CYS A 94 0.39 -7.26 6.67
C CYS A 94 1.03 -7.08 8.05
N ARG A 95 0.30 -7.42 9.13
CA ARG A 95 0.83 -7.38 10.50
C ARG A 95 2.02 -8.31 10.69
N ALA A 96 1.96 -9.53 10.18
CA ALA A 96 3.08 -10.47 10.24
C ALA A 96 4.32 -9.92 9.53
N ALA A 97 4.15 -9.27 8.37
CA ALA A 97 5.25 -8.64 7.66
C ALA A 97 5.87 -7.47 8.44
N LEU A 98 5.05 -6.58 9.02
CA LEU A 98 5.54 -5.46 9.83
C LEU A 98 6.34 -5.93 11.05
N LYS A 99 5.86 -6.97 11.75
CA LYS A 99 6.60 -7.58 12.87
C LYS A 99 7.93 -8.17 12.42
N ARG A 100 7.94 -8.90 11.30
CA ARG A 100 9.18 -9.45 10.72
C ARG A 100 10.17 -8.33 10.38
N ILE A 101 9.72 -7.28 9.70
CA ILE A 101 10.57 -6.12 9.34
C ILE A 101 11.14 -5.45 10.60
N ALA A 102 10.31 -5.25 11.63
CA ALA A 102 10.76 -4.71 12.90
C ALA A 102 11.85 -5.58 13.55
N THR A 103 11.63 -6.89 13.63
CA THR A 103 12.63 -7.83 14.15
C THR A 103 13.92 -7.78 13.33
N GLU A 104 13.83 -7.78 11.99
CA GLU A 104 14.99 -7.66 11.11
C GLU A 104 15.79 -6.39 11.36
N TRP A 105 15.14 -5.24 11.55
CA TRP A 105 15.80 -3.97 11.83
C TRP A 105 16.50 -3.99 13.20
N VAL A 106 15.81 -4.48 14.24
CA VAL A 106 16.37 -4.57 15.60
C VAL A 106 17.55 -5.56 15.65
N THR A 107 17.44 -6.72 15.02
CA THR A 107 18.54 -7.68 14.93
C THR A 107 19.72 -7.13 14.12
N SER A 108 19.46 -6.40 13.03
CA SER A 108 20.51 -5.74 12.24
C SER A 108 21.21 -4.61 13.01
N ALA A 109 20.56 -4.03 14.00
CA ALA A 109 21.17 -3.09 14.95
C ALA A 109 22.07 -3.75 16.01
N GLY A 110 22.21 -5.08 15.98
CA GLY A 110 23.00 -5.85 16.94
C GLY A 110 22.27 -6.14 18.25
N CYS A 111 20.95 -5.98 18.30
CA CYS A 111 20.13 -6.37 19.44
C CYS A 111 19.67 -7.84 19.32
N VAL A 112 19.23 -8.42 20.44
CA VAL A 112 18.70 -9.78 20.50
C VAL A 112 17.19 -9.71 20.72
N VAL A 113 16.43 -10.51 19.98
CA VAL A 113 14.97 -10.60 20.10
C VAL A 113 14.63 -12.04 20.48
N ALA A 114 13.95 -12.24 21.60
CA ALA A 114 13.51 -13.58 22.02
C ALA A 114 12.44 -14.12 21.05
N GLU A 115 12.34 -15.45 20.93
CA GLU A 115 11.43 -16.13 19.98
C GLU A 115 9.96 -15.72 20.17
N ASP A 116 9.53 -15.55 21.42
CA ASP A 116 8.16 -15.15 21.76
C ASP A 116 7.96 -13.63 21.83
N ALA A 117 9.03 -12.83 21.67
CA ALA A 117 8.94 -11.38 21.71
C ALA A 117 8.38 -10.85 20.38
N THR A 118 7.35 -10.00 20.47
CA THR A 118 6.84 -9.24 19.33
C THR A 118 7.40 -7.83 19.36
N LEU A 119 7.88 -7.34 18.22
CA LEU A 119 8.31 -5.96 18.05
C LEU A 119 7.42 -5.22 17.05
N GLU A 120 7.08 -4.00 17.40
CA GLU A 120 6.55 -3.00 16.46
C GLU A 120 7.39 -1.72 16.60
N ILE A 121 7.72 -1.09 15.48
CA ILE A 121 8.50 0.15 15.46
C ILE A 121 7.59 1.27 14.99
N SER A 122 7.41 2.28 15.84
CA SER A 122 6.76 3.53 15.47
C SER A 122 7.61 4.24 14.41
N PRO A 123 7.00 4.75 13.33
CA PRO A 123 7.70 5.61 12.37
C PRO A 123 8.32 6.87 13.00
N LEU A 124 7.87 7.30 14.20
CA LEU A 124 8.48 8.39 14.96
C LEU A 124 9.79 7.99 15.66
N PHE A 125 9.95 6.70 15.93
CA PHE A 125 11.20 6.13 16.42
C PHE A 125 12.16 5.91 15.27
N ALA A 126 11.75 5.14 14.24
CA ALA A 126 12.58 4.93 13.06
C ALA A 126 11.74 4.68 11.80
N ALA A 127 12.09 5.35 10.72
CA ALA A 127 11.52 5.11 9.39
C ALA A 127 12.39 4.22 8.49
N SER A 128 13.60 3.85 8.95
CA SER A 128 14.50 2.93 8.23
C SER A 128 15.35 2.10 9.20
N ALA A 129 15.95 1.01 8.69
CA ALA A 129 16.88 0.17 9.44
C ALA A 129 18.07 0.98 9.98
N GLU A 130 18.59 1.93 9.20
CA GLU A 130 19.72 2.79 9.59
C GLU A 130 19.34 3.80 10.69
N GLU A 131 18.09 4.27 10.70
CA GLU A 131 17.60 5.08 11.82
C GLU A 131 17.40 4.26 13.08
N CYS A 132 16.85 3.05 12.94
CA CYS A 132 16.70 2.10 14.04
C CYS A 132 18.06 1.78 14.68
N GLN A 133 19.07 1.47 13.86
CA GLN A 133 20.43 1.20 14.31
C GLN A 133 21.07 2.37 15.07
N ARG A 134 20.82 3.62 14.66
CA ARG A 134 21.36 4.80 15.33
C ARG A 134 20.76 5.05 16.72
N ARG A 135 19.58 4.50 17.01
CA ARG A 135 18.83 4.75 18.25
C ARG A 135 18.91 3.59 19.24
N LEU A 136 19.25 2.40 18.77
CA LEU A 136 19.39 1.22 19.61
C LEU A 136 20.84 1.04 20.08
N THR A 137 20.97 0.45 21.26
CA THR A 137 22.29 0.07 21.80
C THR A 137 22.53 -1.40 21.46
N PRO A 138 23.62 -1.74 20.73
CA PRO A 138 23.97 -3.13 20.44
C PRO A 138 24.09 -3.97 21.72
N GLY A 139 23.62 -5.21 21.67
CA GLY A 139 23.54 -6.12 22.83
C GLY A 139 22.30 -5.93 23.71
N THR A 140 21.43 -4.95 23.43
CA THR A 140 20.11 -4.86 24.08
C THR A 140 19.27 -6.09 23.75
N THR A 141 18.61 -6.69 24.75
CA THR A 141 17.74 -7.86 24.57
C THR A 141 16.28 -7.47 24.77
N PHE A 142 15.42 -7.89 23.84
CA PHE A 142 13.97 -7.75 23.90
C PHE A 142 13.33 -9.10 24.22
N GLU A 143 12.87 -9.27 25.46
CA GLU A 143 12.29 -10.52 25.97
C GLU A 143 10.76 -10.53 25.98
N THR A 144 10.13 -9.35 25.93
CA THR A 144 8.68 -9.18 25.99
C THR A 144 8.16 -8.37 24.80
N PRO A 145 6.86 -8.46 24.47
CA PRO A 145 6.26 -7.61 23.46
C PRO A 145 6.55 -6.13 23.73
N SER A 146 7.19 -5.47 22.77
CA SER A 146 7.69 -4.09 22.91
C SER A 146 7.32 -3.26 21.69
N ILE A 147 7.06 -1.98 21.94
CA ILE A 147 6.86 -0.97 20.91
C ILE A 147 7.99 0.05 21.07
N LEU A 148 8.72 0.27 19.98
CA LEU A 148 9.82 1.23 19.90
C LEU A 148 9.34 2.56 19.32
#